data_AF-A0A4Y2QWM6-F1
#
_entry.id   AF-A0A4Y2QWM6-F1
#
_cell.length_a   1.000
_cell.length_b   1.000
_cell.length_c   1.000
_cell.angle_alpha   90.00
_cell.angle_beta   90.00
_cell.angle_gamma   90.00
#
_symmetry.space_group_name_H-M   'P 1'
#
loop_
_entity.id
_entity.type
_entity.pdbx_description
1 polymer ?
#
loop_
_entity_poly.entity_id
_entity_poly.type
_entity_poly.pdbx_seq_one_letter_code
_entity_poly.pdbx_strand_id
1 'polypeptide(L)'
;MEVDNSWPWNILWTDESHYHLQGSANTQNCRIWARSNPFQMQPLPVFSQKVTMWCGFTAAFIVDPFFFEEIGPSGPVTCTINGACYESLLQNQLIPTLQQRGYVESTICMQDGALRTLPHQ
;
A
#
# COMPACT_ATOMS: atom_id res chain seq x y z
N MET A 1 -14.18 34.04 14.26
CA MET A 1 -13.12 33.09 13.85
C MET A 1 -13.61 32.45 12.57
N GLU A 2 -13.02 32.79 11.43
CA GLU A 2 -13.27 32.02 10.22
C GLU A 2 -12.60 30.67 10.40
N VAL A 3 -13.37 29.59 10.24
CA VAL A 3 -12.83 28.25 10.19
C VAL A 3 -12.15 28.13 8.83
N ASP A 4 -10.85 27.93 8.82
CA ASP A 4 -10.11 27.60 7.61
C ASP A 4 -10.61 26.25 7.07
N ASN A 5 -11.42 26.31 6.03
CA ASN A 5 -11.99 25.14 5.35
C ASN A 5 -11.02 24.53 4.33
N SER A 6 -9.75 24.97 4.28
CA SER A 6 -8.76 24.45 3.34
C SER A 6 -8.15 23.10 3.76
N TRP A 7 -8.36 22.67 5.01
CA TRP A 7 -7.78 21.45 5.56
C TRP A 7 -7.98 20.17 4.70
N PRO A 8 -9.10 19.96 3.96
CA PRO A 8 -9.23 18.76 3.12
C PRO A 8 -8.20 18.69 1.99
N TRP A 9 -7.69 19.84 1.53
CA TRP A 9 -6.68 19.94 0.48
C TRP A 9 -5.27 19.58 0.97
N ASN A 10 -5.09 19.56 2.29
CA ASN A 10 -3.83 19.25 2.95
C ASN A 10 -3.74 17.79 3.40
N ILE A 11 -4.76 16.97 3.13
CA ILE A 11 -4.74 15.55 3.49
C ILE A 11 -3.82 14.79 2.55
N LEU A 12 -2.88 14.04 3.13
CA LEU A 12 -2.14 12.98 2.47
C LEU A 12 -2.83 11.65 2.76
N TRP A 13 -3.43 11.08 1.72
CA TRP A 13 -4.04 9.75 1.75
C TRP A 13 -2.95 8.73 1.48
N THR A 14 -2.83 7.71 2.33
CA THR A 14 -1.82 6.67 2.21
C THR A 14 -2.45 5.30 2.43
N ASP A 15 -1.99 4.31 1.69
CA ASP A 15 -2.46 2.94 1.86
C ASP A 15 -1.45 1.93 1.30
N GLU A 16 -1.57 0.68 1.76
CA GLU A 16 -0.85 -0.46 1.26
C GLU A 16 -1.74 -1.32 0.34
N SER A 17 -1.16 -1.79 -0.77
CA SER A 17 -1.84 -2.70 -1.68
C SER A 17 -0.97 -3.90 -2.03
N HIS A 18 -1.60 -5.08 -2.10
CA HIS A 18 -0.95 -6.31 -2.50
C HIS A 18 -1.23 -6.62 -3.97
N TYR A 19 -0.17 -6.85 -4.75
CA TYR A 19 -0.25 -7.29 -6.13
C TYR A 19 0.24 -8.72 -6.26
N HIS A 20 -0.64 -9.63 -6.69
CA HIS A 20 -0.26 -11.02 -6.92
C HIS A 20 0.40 -11.19 -8.29
N LEU A 21 1.58 -11.80 -8.33
CA LEU A 21 2.35 -11.96 -9.56
C LEU A 21 1.86 -13.10 -10.46
N GLN A 22 1.02 -14.00 -9.93
CA GLN A 22 0.50 -15.15 -10.68
C GLN A 22 -0.73 -14.84 -11.56
N GLY A 23 -1.12 -13.57 -11.70
CA GLY A 23 -2.24 -13.17 -12.56
C GLY A 23 -3.59 -13.75 -12.14
N SER A 24 -3.70 -14.25 -10.91
CA SER A 24 -4.94 -14.77 -10.36
C SER A 24 -5.97 -13.66 -10.19
N ALA A 25 -7.20 -13.91 -10.66
CA ALA A 25 -8.30 -13.00 -10.42
C ALA A 25 -8.62 -12.95 -8.93
N ASN A 26 -8.79 -11.74 -8.37
CA ASN A 26 -9.33 -11.58 -7.03
C ASN A 26 -10.67 -12.34 -6.93
N THR A 27 -10.82 -13.16 -5.89
CA THR A 27 -12.04 -13.95 -5.65
C THR A 27 -13.30 -13.08 -5.61
N GLN A 28 -13.19 -11.83 -5.15
CA GLN A 28 -14.30 -10.88 -5.12
C GLN A 28 -14.71 -10.37 -6.51
N ASN A 29 -13.79 -10.39 -7.48
CA ASN A 29 -14.03 -9.95 -8.86
C ASN A 29 -14.11 -11.13 -9.86
N CYS A 30 -14.04 -12.37 -9.39
CA CYS A 30 -14.13 -13.55 -10.24
C CYS A 30 -15.59 -13.80 -10.63
N ARG A 31 -16.01 -13.33 -11.82
CA ARG A 31 -17.34 -13.55 -12.36
C ARG A 31 -17.29 -14.49 -13.56
N ILE A 32 -17.83 -15.69 -13.38
CA ILE A 32 -17.96 -16.70 -14.45
C ILE A 32 -19.35 -16.55 -15.08
N TRP A 33 -19.40 -16.31 -16.39
CA TRP A 33 -20.66 -16.28 -17.14
C TRP A 33 -20.87 -17.61 -17.86
N ALA A 34 -21.98 -18.28 -17.55
CA ALA A 34 -22.38 -19.55 -18.19
C ALA A 34 -23.90 -19.62 -18.32
N ARG A 35 -24.41 -20.38 -19.30
CA ARG A 35 -25.86 -20.59 -19.50
C ARG A 35 -26.50 -21.48 -18.42
N SER A 36 -25.68 -22.24 -17.70
CA SER A 36 -26.04 -23.12 -16.58
C SER A 36 -24.90 -23.11 -15.56
N ASN A 37 -25.17 -23.43 -14.29
CA ASN A 37 -24.14 -23.45 -13.24
C ASN A 37 -22.96 -24.36 -13.67
N PRO A 38 -21.75 -23.82 -13.85
CA PRO A 38 -20.63 -24.58 -14.40
C PRO A 38 -20.01 -25.57 -13.41
N PHE A 39 -20.39 -25.52 -12.11
CA PHE A 39 -19.76 -26.31 -11.03
C PHE A 39 -18.21 -26.21 -11.01
N GLN A 40 -17.64 -25.18 -11.63
CA GLN A 40 -16.21 -24.95 -11.68
C GLN A 40 -15.79 -24.15 -10.45
N MET A 41 -14.90 -24.74 -9.66
CA MET A 41 -14.07 -24.02 -8.70
C MET A 41 -12.67 -23.94 -9.29
N GLN A 42 -12.11 -22.73 -9.38
CA GLN A 42 -10.69 -22.58 -9.63
C GLN A 42 -9.94 -22.61 -8.29
N PRO A 43 -9.07 -23.61 -8.06
CA PRO A 43 -8.20 -23.61 -6.90
C PRO A 43 -7.22 -22.44 -7.04
N LEU A 44 -7.19 -21.56 -6.05
CA LEU A 44 -6.18 -20.52 -5.95
C LEU A 44 -5.04 -21.01 -5.05
N PRO A 45 -3.77 -20.79 -5.44
CA PRO A 45 -2.65 -21.06 -4.56
C PRO A 45 -2.79 -20.24 -3.27
N VAL A 46 -2.76 -20.92 -2.12
CA VAL A 46 -2.81 -20.27 -0.79
C VAL A 46 -1.58 -19.35 -0.60
N PHE A 47 -0.48 -19.67 -1.27
CA PHE A 47 0.79 -18.92 -1.24
C PHE A 47 1.21 -18.50 -2.65
N SER A 48 0.47 -17.57 -3.26
CA SER A 48 0.94 -16.87 -4.46
C SER A 48 2.00 -15.84 -4.07
N GLN A 49 3.09 -15.77 -4.84
CA GLN A 49 4.03 -14.66 -4.74
C GLN A 49 3.28 -13.34 -4.94
N LYS A 50 3.55 -12.37 -4.07
CA LYS A 50 2.91 -11.06 -4.10
C LYS A 50 3.94 -9.96 -3.91
N VAL A 51 3.63 -8.75 -4.30
CA VAL A 51 4.42 -7.57 -3.95
C VAL A 51 3.51 -6.66 -3.14
N THR A 52 4.02 -6.10 -2.05
CA THR A 52 3.28 -5.08 -1.30
C THR A 52 3.83 -3.72 -1.67
N MET A 53 2.94 -2.83 -2.08
CA MET A 53 3.27 -1.47 -2.44
C MET A 53 2.60 -0.53 -1.45
N TRP A 54 3.34 0.44 -0.96
CA TRP A 54 2.81 1.62 -0.29
C TRP A 54 2.70 2.75 -1.31
N CYS A 55 1.62 3.51 -1.29
CA CYS A 55 1.51 4.73 -2.09
C CYS A 55 0.76 5.80 -1.30
N GLY A 56 1.08 7.05 -1.60
CA GLY A 56 0.39 8.19 -1.02
C GLY A 56 0.03 9.23 -2.06
N PHE A 57 -1.04 9.98 -1.84
CA PHE A 57 -1.36 11.13 -2.68
C PHE A 57 -2.01 12.26 -1.88
N THR A 58 -1.75 13.47 -2.31
CA THR A 58 -2.44 14.69 -1.87
C THR A 58 -3.34 15.18 -3.01
N ALA A 59 -4.09 16.25 -2.76
CA ALA A 59 -4.81 16.92 -3.85
C ALA A 59 -3.88 17.55 -4.91
N ALA A 60 -2.59 17.79 -4.57
CA ALA A 60 -1.64 18.47 -5.44
C ALA A 60 -0.71 17.52 -6.21
N PHE A 61 -0.39 16.35 -5.64
CA PHE A 61 0.54 15.40 -6.28
C PHE A 61 0.46 13.99 -5.68
N ILE A 62 0.98 13.04 -6.45
CA ILE A 62 1.22 11.65 -6.02
C ILE A 62 2.62 11.57 -5.39
N VAL A 63 2.71 10.92 -4.23
CA VAL A 63 3.97 10.46 -3.63
C VAL A 63 4.29 9.12 -4.28
N ASP A 64 5.51 8.99 -4.80
CA ASP A 64 5.91 7.82 -5.58
C ASP A 64 5.63 6.50 -4.85
N PRO A 65 5.21 5.46 -5.59
CA PRO A 65 4.96 4.15 -5.00
C PRO A 65 6.25 3.53 -4.47
N PHE A 66 6.19 2.97 -3.26
CA PHE A 66 7.29 2.27 -2.63
C PHE A 66 6.99 0.78 -2.51
N PHE A 67 7.95 -0.06 -2.89
CA PHE A 67 7.79 -1.50 -2.86
C PHE A 67 8.49 -2.10 -1.64
N PHE A 68 7.76 -2.93 -0.90
CA PHE A 68 8.28 -3.71 0.21
C PHE A 68 8.82 -5.05 -0.30
N GLU A 69 10.12 -5.04 -0.62
CA GLU A 69 10.84 -6.20 -1.15
C GLU A 69 12.16 -6.40 -0.40
N GLU A 70 12.53 -7.66 -0.19
CA GLU A 70 13.85 -8.06 0.30
C GLU A 70 14.65 -8.72 -0.84
N ILE A 71 15.97 -8.50 -0.88
CA ILE A 71 16.83 -9.16 -1.88
C ILE A 71 17.15 -10.57 -1.40
N GLY A 72 16.48 -11.55 -2.00
CA GLY A 72 16.77 -12.97 -1.80
C GLY A 72 17.85 -13.50 -2.77
N PRO A 73 18.27 -14.76 -2.61
CA PRO A 73 19.29 -15.40 -3.45
C PRO A 73 18.94 -15.45 -4.94
N SER A 74 17.66 -15.30 -5.29
CA SER A 74 17.14 -15.41 -6.65
C SER A 74 16.43 -14.14 -7.13
N GLY A 75 16.61 -13.01 -6.43
CA GLY A 75 15.98 -11.73 -6.74
C GLY A 75 15.05 -11.23 -5.63
N PRO A 76 14.24 -10.18 -5.91
CA PRO A 76 13.35 -9.59 -4.93
C PRO A 76 12.26 -10.58 -4.48
N VAL A 77 12.09 -10.68 -3.17
CA VAL A 77 11.05 -11.48 -2.51
C VAL A 77 10.16 -10.58 -1.67
N THR A 78 8.89 -10.97 -1.58
CA THR A 78 7.92 -10.30 -0.72
C THR A 78 8.45 -10.22 0.71
N CYS A 79 8.56 -9.02 1.28
CA CYS A 79 8.85 -8.89 2.70
C CYS A 79 7.57 -8.68 3.52
N THR A 80 7.59 -9.16 4.75
CA THR A 80 6.54 -8.85 5.72
C THR A 80 6.75 -7.43 6.20
N ILE A 81 5.76 -6.56 5.99
CA ILE A 81 5.81 -5.19 6.51
C ILE A 81 5.83 -5.28 8.03
N ASN A 82 6.93 -4.85 8.62
CA ASN A 82 7.05 -4.67 10.06
C ASN A 82 7.20 -3.19 10.40
N GLY A 83 7.15 -2.86 11.69
CA GLY A 83 7.28 -1.48 12.15
C GLY A 83 8.57 -0.77 11.71
N ALA A 84 9.69 -1.50 11.61
CA ALA A 84 10.98 -0.93 11.21
C ALA A 84 11.04 -0.63 9.70
N CYS A 85 10.49 -1.52 8.86
CA CYS A 85 10.35 -1.26 7.43
C CYS A 85 9.47 -0.04 7.17
N TYR A 86 8.36 0.08 7.92
CA TYR A 86 7.46 1.23 7.81
C TYR A 86 8.12 2.53 8.31
N GLU A 87 8.83 2.49 9.43
CA GLU A 87 9.59 3.63 9.92
C GLU A 87 10.66 4.09 8.91
N SER A 88 11.39 3.15 8.32
CA SER A 88 12.39 3.44 7.28
C SER A 88 11.77 4.12 6.06
N LEU A 89 10.61 3.65 5.60
CA LEU A 89 9.83 4.29 4.54
C LEU A 89 9.51 5.75 4.91
N LEU A 90 8.98 6.00 6.11
CA LEU A 90 8.60 7.34 6.54
C LEU A 90 9.81 8.29 6.59
N GLN A 91 10.91 7.85 7.22
CA GLN A 91 12.10 8.67 7.45
C GLN A 91 12.90 8.92 6.17
N ASN A 92 13.03 7.91 5.31
CA ASN A 92 13.96 7.96 4.18
C ASN A 92 13.28 8.32 2.85
N GLN A 93 11.95 8.19 2.75
CA GLN A 93 11.22 8.44 1.49
C GLN A 93 10.15 9.51 1.65
N LEU A 94 9.18 9.30 2.55
CA LEU A 94 8.01 10.18 2.64
C LEU A 94 8.37 11.58 3.12
N ILE A 95 8.99 11.69 4.29
CA ILE A 95 9.34 12.99 4.88
C ILE A 95 10.26 13.79 3.95
N PRO A 96 11.36 13.22 3.39
CA PRO A 96 12.17 13.92 2.40
C PRO A 96 11.39 14.39 1.17
N THR A 97 10.45 13.59 0.66
CA THR A 97 9.62 13.96 -0.49
C THR A 97 8.70 15.14 -0.17
N LEU A 98 8.06 15.13 1.00
CA LEU A 98 7.23 16.25 1.47
C LEU A 98 8.05 17.52 1.70
N GLN A 99 9.27 17.38 2.25
CA GLN A 99 10.19 18.50 2.45
C GLN A 99 10.63 19.12 1.12
N GLN A 100 11.05 18.29 0.16
CA GLN A 100 11.48 18.76 -1.17
C GLN A 100 10.37 19.51 -1.91
N ARG A 101 9.11 19.10 -1.70
CA ARG A 101 7.95 19.72 -2.32
C ARG A 101 7.37 20.89 -1.51
N GLY A 102 7.85 21.14 -0.28
CA GLY A 102 7.39 22.23 0.57
C GLY A 102 6.07 21.98 1.31
N TYR A 103 5.70 20.70 1.54
CA TYR A 103 4.42 20.30 2.15
C TYR A 103 4.56 19.71 3.56
N VAL A 104 5.78 19.58 4.11
CA VAL A 104 6.00 18.85 5.38
C VAL A 104 5.23 19.43 6.57
N GLU A 105 5.12 20.76 6.68
CA GLU A 105 4.45 21.44 7.80
C GLU A 105 2.94 21.55 7.63
N SER A 106 2.43 21.47 6.40
CA SER A 106 1.01 21.65 6.11
C SER A 106 0.26 20.32 5.98
N THR A 107 0.97 19.21 5.76
CA THR A 107 0.35 17.90 5.48
C THR A 107 -0.30 17.28 6.71
N ILE A 108 -1.54 16.82 6.52
CA ILE A 108 -2.27 15.99 7.49
C ILE A 108 -2.27 14.55 6.99
N CYS A 109 -1.56 13.66 7.67
CA CYS A 109 -1.51 12.25 7.27
C CYS A 109 -2.78 11.49 7.66
N MET A 110 -3.32 10.70 6.73
CA MET A 110 -4.46 9.81 6.93
C MET A 110 -4.07 8.36 6.62
N GLN A 111 -4.38 7.44 7.55
CA GLN A 111 -4.05 6.03 7.47
C GLN A 111 -5.17 5.16 8.09
N ASP A 112 -5.21 3.86 7.76
CA ASP A 112 -6.29 2.91 8.06
C ASP A 112 -6.29 2.34 9.50
N GLY A 113 -5.24 2.62 10.29
CA GLY A 113 -5.10 2.11 11.65
C GLY A 113 -4.57 0.66 11.74
N ALA A 114 -3.92 0.14 10.70
CA ALA A 114 -3.33 -1.19 10.71
C ALA A 114 -2.40 -1.45 11.90
N LEU A 115 -2.49 -2.67 12.46
CA LEU A 115 -1.68 -3.08 13.60
C LEU A 115 -0.21 -3.18 13.18
N ARG A 116 0.65 -2.40 13.84
CA ARG A 116 2.10 -2.53 13.71
C ARG A 116 2.50 -3.90 14.26
N THR A 117 2.91 -4.83 13.41
CA THR A 117 3.57 -6.05 13.89
C THR A 117 4.93 -5.65 14.45
N LEU A 118 4.98 -5.37 15.75
CA LEU A 118 6.23 -5.36 16.49
C LEU A 118 6.76 -6.80 16.49
N PRO A 119 8.07 -7.03 16.27
CA PRO A 119 8.63 -8.34 16.54
C PRO A 119 8.37 -8.67 18.01
N HIS A 120 7.87 -9.88 18.28
CA HIS A 120 7.83 -10.42 19.62
C HIS A 120 9.26 -10.35 20.20
N GLN A 121 9.41 -9.65 21.33
CA GLN A 121 10.59 -9.80 22.20
C GLN A 121 10.65 -11.22 22.75
#